data_AF-A0A7C3PZK4-F1
#
_entry.id   AF-A0A7C3PZK4-F1
#
_cell.length_a   1.000
_cell.length_b   1.000
_cell.length_c   1.000
_cell.angle_alpha   90.00
_cell.angle_beta   90.00
_cell.angle_gamma   90.00
#
_symmetry.space_group_name_H-M   'P 1'
#
loop_
_entity.id
_entity.type
_entity.pdbx_description
1 polymer ?
#
loop_
_entity_poly.entity_id
_entity_poly.type
_entity_poly.pdbx_seq_one_letter_code
_entity_poly.pdbx_strand_id
1 'polypeptide(L)'
;MAINPRQLKPGELARLLNSTHLGEVINERQLHRHRTRAGFRVAADGDAGKVDLFRYVAWLVTRRHEALADGARTPEGLTGYEAMKERARLRNAMLSLSGRDIGDLPPVADPARRARAAKDFRYFCETYFGQTFHLKWSDDHLKVIAKIEQAVMDGGLFAMAMPRGSGKTSLCEV
;
A
#
# COMPACT_ATOMS: atom_id res chain seq x y z
N MET A 1 -17.77 44.63 25.34
CA MET A 1 -16.91 44.11 26.43
C MET A 1 -15.49 44.09 25.90
N ALA A 2 -14.56 44.85 26.47
CA ALA A 2 -13.18 44.88 25.97
C ALA A 2 -12.47 43.59 26.41
N ILE A 3 -12.18 42.70 25.46
CA ILE A 3 -11.43 41.47 25.69
C ILE A 3 -9.95 41.83 25.73
N ASN A 4 -9.23 41.49 26.80
CA ASN A 4 -7.78 41.64 26.85
C ASN A 4 -7.09 40.40 26.26
N PRO A 5 -6.49 40.47 25.05
CA PRO A 5 -5.88 39.31 24.40
C PRO A 5 -4.67 38.74 25.13
N ARG A 6 -4.08 39.48 26.08
CA ARG A 6 -2.92 39.02 26.87
C ARG A 6 -3.31 38.28 28.15
N GLN A 7 -4.59 38.31 28.53
CA GLN A 7 -5.07 37.71 29.78
C GLN A 7 -6.40 36.98 29.56
N LEU A 8 -6.37 35.86 28.83
CA LEU A 8 -7.55 35.08 28.53
C LEU A 8 -7.63 33.82 29.38
N LYS A 9 -8.83 33.50 29.89
CA LYS A 9 -9.09 32.14 30.39
C LYS A 9 -9.03 31.16 29.21
N PRO A 10 -8.64 29.90 29.41
CA PRO A 10 -8.56 28.92 28.32
C PRO A 10 -9.85 28.79 27.51
N GLY A 11 -11.01 28.75 28.16
CA GLY A 11 -12.31 28.70 27.47
C GLY A 11 -12.62 29.97 26.68
N GLU A 12 -12.20 31.15 27.15
CA GLU A 12 -12.37 32.42 26.42
C GLU A 12 -11.48 32.45 25.18
N LEU A 13 -10.25 31.98 25.28
CA LEU A 13 -9.34 31.83 24.15
C LEU A 13 -9.91 30.86 23.11
N ALA A 14 -10.44 29.71 23.51
CA ALA A 14 -11.05 28.76 22.58
C ALA A 14 -12.25 29.38 21.85
N ARG A 15 -13.14 30.08 22.56
CA ARG A 15 -14.27 30.80 21.96
C ARG A 15 -13.82 31.91 21.01
N LEU A 16 -12.77 32.66 21.38
CA LEU A 16 -12.21 33.74 20.55
C LEU A 16 -11.61 33.20 19.24
N LEU A 17 -10.92 32.06 19.29
CA LEU A 17 -10.36 31.44 18.09
C LEU A 17 -11.47 30.87 17.18
N ASN A 18 -12.52 30.31 17.78
CA ASN A 18 -13.66 29.75 17.07
C ASN A 18 -14.70 30.78 16.60
N SER A 19 -14.58 32.05 17.01
CA SER A 19 -15.47 33.12 16.52
C SER A 19 -15.08 33.66 15.14
N THR A 20 -14.10 33.04 14.48
CA THR A 20 -13.71 33.35 13.10
C THR A 20 -14.64 32.68 12.10
N HIS A 21 -14.60 33.13 10.84
CA HIS A 21 -15.40 32.54 9.74
C HIS A 21 -15.04 31.08 9.43
N LEU A 22 -13.95 30.56 9.99
CA LEU A 22 -13.47 29.19 9.80
C LEU A 22 -14.20 28.17 10.68
N GLY A 23 -15.07 28.62 11.59
CA GLY A 23 -15.78 27.75 12.52
C GLY A 23 -14.88 27.23 13.65
N GLU A 24 -15.08 25.99 14.08
CA GLU A 24 -14.30 25.38 15.16
C GLU A 24 -12.87 25.06 14.68
N VAL A 25 -11.92 25.91 15.08
CA VAL A 25 -10.49 25.72 14.79
C VAL A 25 -9.74 25.04 15.94
N ILE A 26 -10.32 25.06 17.15
CA ILE A 26 -9.74 24.40 18.33
C ILE A 26 -10.81 24.02 19.35
N ASN A 27 -10.61 22.89 20.03
CA ASN A 27 -11.41 22.49 21.19
C ASN A 27 -10.62 22.62 22.50
N GLU A 28 -11.33 22.62 23.64
CA GLU A 28 -10.73 22.81 24.96
C GLU A 28 -9.71 21.71 25.32
N ARG A 29 -9.94 20.47 24.88
CA ARG A 29 -9.03 19.34 25.13
C ARG A 29 -7.70 19.53 24.40
N GLN A 30 -7.75 19.99 23.15
CA GLN A 30 -6.57 20.32 22.35
C GLN A 30 -5.83 21.51 22.95
N LEU A 31 -6.55 22.56 23.36
CA LEU A 31 -5.95 23.72 24.01
C LEU A 31 -5.26 23.35 25.33
N HIS A 32 -5.88 22.50 26.15
CA HIS A 32 -5.26 21.96 27.36
C HIS A 32 -3.94 21.26 27.04
N ARG A 33 -3.93 20.34 26.07
CA ARG A 33 -2.72 19.63 25.64
C ARG A 33 -1.64 20.58 25.12
N HIS A 34 -2.01 21.63 24.40
CA HIS A 34 -1.07 22.65 23.94
C HIS A 34 -0.44 23.39 25.10
N ARG A 35 -1.24 23.80 26.10
CA ARG A 35 -0.73 24.43 27.33
C ARG A 35 0.22 23.51 28.09
N THR A 36 -0.13 22.23 28.28
CA THR A 36 0.75 21.26 28.92
C THR A 36 2.08 21.12 28.17
N ARG A 37 2.05 21.09 26.84
CA ARG A 37 3.24 20.93 26.00
C ARG A 37 4.09 22.21 25.91
N ALA A 38 3.45 23.38 25.90
CA ALA A 38 4.12 24.67 25.85
C ALA A 38 4.69 25.09 27.21
N GLY A 39 4.15 24.54 28.30
CA GLY A 39 4.46 24.96 29.66
C GLY A 39 4.08 26.43 29.88
N PHE A 40 4.86 27.13 30.71
CA PHE A 40 4.61 28.54 31.05
C PHE A 40 4.91 29.53 29.91
N ARG A 41 5.43 29.07 28.76
CA ARG A 41 5.79 29.95 27.61
C ARG A 41 4.60 30.68 27.02
N VAL A 42 3.39 30.15 27.19
CA VAL A 42 2.14 30.71 26.65
C VAL A 42 1.27 31.32 27.75
N ALA A 43 1.74 31.30 29.01
CA ALA A 43 1.02 31.88 30.12
C ALA A 43 1.02 33.41 30.04
N ALA A 44 -0.06 34.01 30.56
CA ALA A 44 -0.13 35.44 30.77
C ALA A 44 0.85 35.90 31.86
N ASP A 45 1.33 37.13 31.76
CA ASP A 45 2.19 37.70 32.78
C ASP A 45 1.44 37.84 34.11
N GLY A 46 2.03 37.28 35.17
CA GLY A 46 1.48 37.30 36.53
C GLY A 46 0.38 36.28 36.82
N ASP A 47 -0.07 35.48 35.84
CA ASP A 47 -1.10 34.45 36.05
C ASP A 47 -0.91 33.24 35.12
N ALA A 48 -0.37 32.15 35.68
CA ALA A 48 -0.16 30.88 34.98
C ALA A 48 -1.47 30.17 34.56
N GLY A 49 -2.60 30.53 35.18
CA GLY A 49 -3.92 30.02 34.86
C GLY A 49 -4.48 30.58 33.56
N LYS A 50 -4.02 31.77 33.14
CA LYS A 50 -4.43 32.46 31.92
C LYS A 50 -3.43 32.27 30.78
N VAL A 51 -3.90 32.53 29.57
CA VAL A 51 -3.14 32.38 28.32
C VAL A 51 -3.00 33.74 27.66
N ASP A 52 -1.79 34.07 27.22
CA ASP A 52 -1.53 35.20 26.35
C ASP A 52 -1.66 34.74 24.89
N LEU A 53 -2.61 35.34 24.15
CA LEU A 53 -2.90 34.98 22.76
C LEU A 53 -1.68 35.13 21.85
N PHE A 54 -0.89 36.18 22.02
CA PHE A 54 0.25 36.45 21.14
C PHE A 54 1.39 35.46 21.41
N ARG A 55 1.66 35.15 22.68
CA ARG A 55 2.63 34.10 23.04
C ARG A 55 2.18 32.73 22.55
N TYR A 56 0.88 32.44 22.65
CA TYR A 56 0.30 31.21 22.15
C TYR A 56 0.43 31.07 20.63
N VAL A 57 0.11 32.12 19.87
CA VAL A 57 0.29 32.14 18.40
C VAL A 57 1.76 32.01 18.01
N ALA A 58 2.67 32.74 18.68
CA ALA A 58 4.10 32.64 18.41
C ALA A 58 4.63 31.22 18.64
N TRP A 59 4.16 30.54 19.69
CA TRP A 59 4.50 29.14 19.95
C TRP A 59 3.96 28.20 18.86
N LEU A 60 2.72 28.39 18.39
CA LEU A 60 2.15 27.59 17.30
C LEU A 60 2.94 27.75 16.00
N VAL A 61 3.32 28.98 15.65
CA VAL A 61 4.11 29.29 14.45
C VAL A 61 5.48 28.63 14.53
N THR A 62 6.16 28.75 15.67
CA THR A 62 7.48 28.12 15.90
C THR A 62 7.40 26.61 15.70
N ARG A 63 6.41 25.95 16.31
CA ARG A 63 6.21 24.51 16.14
C ARG A 63 5.91 24.09 14.71
N ARG A 64 5.16 24.91 13.96
CA ARG A 64 4.86 24.64 12.55
C ARG A 64 6.15 24.71 11.73
N HIS A 65 6.98 25.72 11.96
CA HIS A 65 8.27 25.85 11.28
C HIS A 65 9.22 24.72 11.62
N GLU A 66 9.33 24.32 12.89
CA GLU A 66 10.11 23.14 13.31
C GLU A 66 9.62 21.87 12.60
N ALA A 67 8.31 21.61 12.58
CA ALA A 67 7.75 20.43 11.92
C ALA A 67 7.99 20.41 10.40
N LEU A 68 7.91 21.57 9.74
CA LEU A 68 8.23 21.69 8.31
C LEU A 68 9.73 21.52 8.05
N ALA A 69 10.59 22.05 8.92
CA ALA A 69 12.04 21.88 8.81
C ALA A 69 12.48 20.43 9.07
N ASP A 70 11.87 19.75 10.03
CA ASP A 70 12.08 18.33 10.31
C ASP A 70 11.57 17.46 9.15
N GLY A 71 10.40 17.80 8.59
CA GLY A 71 9.86 17.16 7.39
C GLY A 71 10.78 17.33 6.17
N ALA A 72 11.39 18.50 6.00
CA ALA A 72 12.35 18.77 4.92
C ALA A 72 13.73 18.12 5.16
N ARG A 73 14.11 17.82 6.41
CA ARG A 73 15.35 17.11 6.76
C ARG A 73 15.22 15.60 6.71
N THR A 74 14.01 15.06 6.62
CA THR A 74 13.82 13.63 6.41
C THR A 74 14.15 13.36 4.94
N PRO A 75 15.20 12.58 4.61
CA PRO A 75 15.40 12.15 3.23
C PRO A 75 14.13 11.39 2.80
N GLU A 76 13.85 11.37 1.50
CA GLU A 76 12.80 10.57 0.87
C GLU A 76 13.03 9.06 1.10
N GLY A 77 12.96 8.62 2.35
CA GLY A 77 12.95 7.23 2.76
C GLY A 77 11.51 6.78 2.85
N LEU A 78 11.25 5.58 2.33
CA LEU A 78 9.98 4.88 2.38
C LEU A 78 9.39 5.00 3.80
N THR A 79 8.32 5.77 3.96
CA THR A 79 7.68 5.96 5.27
C THR A 79 7.00 4.65 5.71
N GLY A 80 6.62 4.56 6.99
CA GLY A 80 6.29 3.28 7.68
C GLY A 80 5.48 2.25 6.90
N TYR A 81 4.51 2.65 6.06
CA TYR A 81 3.75 1.74 5.19
C TYR A 81 4.58 1.17 4.03
N GLU A 82 5.33 2.02 3.33
CA GLU A 82 6.16 1.61 2.21
C GLU A 82 7.36 0.77 2.68
N ALA A 83 7.98 1.14 3.81
CA ALA A 83 9.01 0.33 4.44
C ALA A 83 8.47 -1.04 4.90
N MET A 84 7.23 -1.09 5.40
CA MET A 84 6.57 -2.36 5.75
C MET A 84 6.31 -3.20 4.50
N LYS A 85 5.81 -2.59 3.42
CA LYS A 85 5.57 -3.26 2.13
C LYS A 85 6.85 -3.84 1.55
N GLU A 86 7.95 -3.11 1.61
CA GLU A 86 9.25 -3.58 1.10
C GLU A 86 9.83 -4.71 1.95
N ARG A 87 9.72 -4.63 3.29
CA ARG A 87 10.09 -5.76 4.16
C ARG A 87 9.24 -7.01 3.90
N ALA A 88 7.95 -6.84 3.60
CA ALA A 88 7.08 -7.96 3.23
C ALA A 88 7.50 -8.56 1.88
N ARG A 89 7.82 -7.73 0.89
CA ARG A 89 8.35 -8.16 -0.42
C ARG A 89 9.62 -9.00 -0.27
N LEU A 90 10.59 -8.49 0.48
CA LEU A 90 11.86 -9.17 0.73
C LEU A 90 11.68 -10.50 1.46
N ARG A 91 10.83 -10.55 2.50
CA ARG A 91 10.51 -11.79 3.21
C ARG A 91 9.86 -12.83 2.31
N ASN A 92 8.89 -12.43 1.49
CA ASN A 92 8.22 -13.33 0.55
C ASN A 92 9.18 -13.85 -0.53
N ALA A 93 10.08 -13.00 -1.03
CA ALA A 93 11.12 -13.41 -1.96
C ALA A 93 12.06 -14.44 -1.31
N MET A 94 12.47 -14.22 -0.07
CA MET A 94 13.36 -15.11 0.67
C MET A 94 12.69 -16.46 1.00
N LEU A 95 11.44 -16.45 1.44
CA LEU A 95 10.64 -17.66 1.66
C LEU A 95 10.43 -18.46 0.36
N SER A 96 10.17 -17.77 -0.75
CA SER A 96 10.05 -18.40 -2.06
C SER A 96 11.36 -18.98 -2.54
N LEU A 97 12.50 -18.35 -2.24
CA LEU A 97 13.83 -18.89 -2.57
C LEU A 97 14.13 -20.14 -1.73
N SER A 98 13.91 -20.07 -0.41
CA SER A 98 14.16 -21.20 0.49
C SER A 98 13.28 -22.42 0.22
N GLY A 99 12.08 -22.22 -0.34
CA GLY A 99 11.20 -23.32 -0.74
C GLY A 99 11.56 -23.96 -2.09
N ARG A 100 12.46 -23.35 -2.89
CA ARG A 100 12.87 -23.87 -4.21
C ARG A 100 14.09 -24.79 -4.15
N ASP A 101 14.86 -24.78 -3.07
CA ASP A 101 16.04 -25.64 -2.89
C ASP A 101 15.64 -27.04 -2.36
N ILE A 102 14.80 -27.76 -3.09
CA ILE A 102 14.39 -29.15 -2.77
C ILE A 102 15.43 -30.18 -3.30
N GLY A 103 16.60 -29.73 -3.74
CA GLY A 103 17.68 -30.56 -4.31
C GLY A 103 17.79 -30.42 -5.83
N ASP A 104 18.83 -31.04 -6.40
CA ASP A 104 19.09 -30.95 -7.84
C ASP A 104 17.97 -31.60 -8.65
N LEU A 105 17.56 -30.91 -9.72
CA LEU A 105 16.54 -31.43 -10.64
C LEU A 105 17.09 -32.71 -11.31
N PRO A 106 16.33 -33.82 -11.34
CA PRO A 106 16.78 -35.01 -12.04
C PRO A 106 17.04 -34.72 -13.52
N PRO A 107 17.97 -35.45 -14.15
CA PRO A 107 18.28 -35.25 -15.56
C PRO A 107 17.04 -35.51 -16.42
N VAL A 108 16.90 -34.72 -17.48
CA VAL A 108 15.79 -34.84 -18.42
C VAL A 108 15.91 -36.17 -19.17
N ALA A 109 14.97 -37.08 -18.97
CA ALA A 109 14.96 -38.38 -19.63
C ALA A 109 14.85 -38.29 -21.17
N ASP A 110 14.06 -37.32 -21.68
CA ASP A 110 13.89 -37.08 -23.11
C ASP A 110 13.94 -35.57 -23.40
N PRO A 111 15.11 -35.06 -23.82
CA PRO A 111 15.30 -33.65 -24.17
C PRO A 111 14.44 -33.19 -25.36
N ALA A 112 14.17 -34.06 -26.32
CA ALA A 112 13.40 -33.72 -27.52
C ALA A 112 11.92 -33.53 -27.17
N ARG A 113 11.35 -34.43 -26.36
CA ARG A 113 10.00 -34.30 -25.82
C ARG A 113 9.85 -33.02 -25.00
N ARG A 114 10.83 -32.72 -24.13
CA ARG A 114 10.83 -31.48 -23.33
C ARG A 114 10.87 -30.24 -24.22
N ALA A 115 11.75 -30.22 -25.21
CA ALA A 115 11.89 -29.07 -26.12
C ALA A 115 10.64 -28.83 -26.97
N ARG A 116 9.98 -29.90 -27.42
CA ARG A 116 8.71 -29.80 -28.15
C ARG A 116 7.58 -29.29 -27.25
N ALA A 117 7.40 -29.90 -26.08
CA ALA A 117 6.34 -29.53 -25.15
C ALA A 117 6.49 -28.09 -24.62
N ALA A 118 7.71 -27.55 -24.59
CA ALA A 118 7.95 -26.15 -24.23
C ALA A 118 7.43 -25.13 -25.25
N LYS A 119 7.07 -25.55 -26.48
CA LYS A 119 6.62 -24.67 -27.56
C LYS A 119 5.27 -25.05 -28.16
N ASP A 120 4.71 -26.19 -27.75
CA ASP A 120 3.48 -26.76 -28.27
C ASP A 120 2.65 -27.20 -27.06
N PHE A 121 1.77 -26.30 -26.61
CA PHE A 121 0.92 -26.47 -25.44
C PHE A 121 -0.05 -27.63 -25.63
N ARG A 122 -0.55 -27.83 -26.84
CA ARG A 122 -1.39 -29.00 -27.15
C ARG A 122 -0.61 -30.30 -26.92
N TYR A 123 0.60 -30.40 -27.47
CA TYR A 123 1.47 -31.55 -27.28
C TYR A 123 1.83 -31.76 -25.80
N PHE A 124 2.08 -30.68 -25.06
CA PHE A 124 2.29 -30.73 -23.61
C PHE A 124 1.10 -31.36 -22.88
N CYS A 125 -0.12 -30.89 -23.15
CA CYS A 125 -1.36 -31.42 -22.57
C CYS A 125 -1.54 -32.91 -22.89
N GLU A 126 -1.38 -33.30 -24.15
CA GLU A 126 -1.53 -34.70 -24.59
C GLU A 126 -0.44 -35.61 -23.99
N THR A 127 0.78 -35.10 -23.82
CA THR A 127 1.95 -35.89 -23.38
C THR A 127 2.00 -36.07 -21.87
N TYR A 128 1.72 -35.02 -21.10
CA TYR A 128 1.88 -35.03 -19.64
C TYR A 128 0.55 -35.19 -18.89
N PHE A 129 -0.57 -34.88 -19.52
CA PHE A 129 -1.90 -34.85 -18.90
C PHE A 129 -2.92 -35.64 -19.72
N GLY A 130 -2.52 -36.74 -20.35
CA GLY A 130 -3.39 -37.55 -21.22
C GLY A 130 -4.65 -38.10 -20.54
N GLN A 131 -4.67 -38.25 -19.21
CA GLN A 131 -5.90 -38.60 -18.47
C GLN A 131 -6.90 -37.44 -18.41
N THR A 132 -6.41 -36.21 -18.30
CA THR A 132 -7.24 -35.00 -18.30
C THR A 132 -7.70 -34.67 -19.72
N PHE A 133 -6.79 -34.72 -20.69
CA PHE A 133 -7.04 -34.36 -22.10
C PHE A 133 -7.19 -35.59 -22.99
N HIS A 134 -8.08 -36.52 -22.62
CA HIS A 134 -8.35 -37.76 -23.34
C HIS A 134 -9.38 -37.61 -24.47
N LEU A 135 -10.18 -36.53 -24.46
CA LEU A 135 -11.16 -36.25 -25.51
C LEU A 135 -10.52 -35.49 -26.68
N LYS A 136 -11.10 -35.65 -27.87
CA LYS A 136 -10.65 -34.93 -29.06
C LYS A 136 -10.84 -33.43 -28.90
N TRP A 137 -9.88 -32.67 -29.41
CA TRP A 137 -9.97 -31.21 -29.48
C TRP A 137 -10.99 -30.76 -30.52
N SER A 138 -11.74 -29.70 -30.20
CA SER A 138 -12.58 -28.98 -31.15
C SER A 138 -11.82 -27.78 -31.73
N ASP A 139 -12.31 -27.23 -32.84
CA ASP A 139 -11.71 -26.04 -33.46
C ASP A 139 -11.67 -24.84 -32.51
N ASP A 140 -12.65 -24.73 -31.61
CA ASP A 140 -12.67 -23.68 -30.60
C ASP A 140 -11.59 -23.90 -29.53
N HIS A 141 -11.33 -25.14 -29.12
CA HIS A 141 -10.20 -25.43 -28.24
C HIS A 141 -8.87 -25.06 -28.89
N LEU A 142 -8.70 -25.34 -30.19
CA LEU A 142 -7.47 -24.99 -30.91
C LEU A 142 -7.23 -23.47 -30.94
N LYS A 143 -8.29 -22.66 -31.07
CA LYS A 143 -8.18 -21.19 -30.96
C LYS A 143 -7.78 -20.76 -29.56
N VAL A 144 -8.33 -21.38 -28.51
CA VAL A 144 -8.00 -21.08 -27.11
C VAL A 144 -6.53 -21.40 -26.84
N ILE A 145 -6.10 -22.59 -27.23
CA ILE A 145 -4.72 -23.07 -27.10
C ILE A 145 -3.74 -22.07 -27.74
N ALA A 146 -4.00 -21.65 -28.98
CA ALA A 146 -3.14 -20.68 -29.66
C ALA A 146 -3.05 -19.34 -28.91
N LYS A 147 -4.13 -18.87 -28.27
CA LYS A 147 -4.08 -17.64 -27.45
C LYS A 147 -3.32 -17.85 -26.14
N ILE A 148 -3.47 -19.02 -25.51
CA ILE A 148 -2.71 -19.38 -24.30
C ILE A 148 -1.22 -19.42 -24.63
N GLU A 149 -0.83 -20.11 -25.71
CA GLU A 149 0.55 -20.20 -26.19
C GLU A 149 1.14 -18.81 -26.43
N GLN A 150 0.43 -17.95 -27.18
CA GLN A 150 0.87 -16.58 -27.44
C GLN A 150 1.09 -15.80 -26.14
N ALA A 151 0.15 -15.88 -25.19
CA ALA A 151 0.22 -15.13 -23.94
C ALA A 151 1.33 -15.63 -23.00
N VAL A 152 1.64 -16.92 -23.00
CA VAL A 152 2.71 -17.50 -22.17
C VAL A 152 4.09 -17.23 -22.77
N MET A 153 4.23 -17.35 -24.10
CA MET A 153 5.53 -17.23 -24.77
C MET A 153 5.97 -15.78 -24.98
N ASP A 154 5.06 -14.93 -25.45
CA ASP A 154 5.37 -13.56 -25.86
C ASP A 154 4.68 -12.51 -24.97
N GLY A 155 3.83 -12.94 -24.04
CA GLY A 155 2.96 -12.06 -23.27
C GLY A 155 1.69 -11.67 -24.02
N GLY A 156 0.74 -11.07 -23.30
CA GLY A 156 -0.52 -10.59 -23.86
C GLY A 156 -1.70 -10.79 -22.92
N LEU A 157 -2.74 -10.00 -23.12
CA LEU A 157 -3.99 -10.11 -22.39
C LEU A 157 -5.11 -10.44 -23.37
N PHE A 158 -5.86 -11.50 -23.08
CA PHE A 158 -7.04 -11.85 -23.85
C PHE A 158 -8.20 -12.19 -22.91
N ALA A 159 -9.40 -11.82 -23.33
CA ALA A 159 -10.64 -12.29 -22.72
C ALA A 159 -11.30 -13.28 -23.70
N MET A 160 -11.72 -14.44 -23.19
CA MET A 160 -12.39 -15.44 -24.00
C MET A 160 -13.55 -16.06 -23.24
N ALA A 161 -14.73 -16.07 -23.87
CA ALA A 161 -15.91 -16.75 -23.35
C ALA A 161 -15.94 -18.18 -23.89
N MET A 162 -15.85 -19.17 -23.01
CA MET A 162 -16.01 -20.58 -23.36
C MET A 162 -17.27 -21.17 -22.70
N PRO A 163 -18.03 -22.04 -23.40
CA PRO A 163 -19.20 -22.73 -22.85
C PRO A 163 -18.93 -23.43 -21.50
N ARG A 164 -19.99 -23.68 -20.73
CA ARG A 164 -19.85 -24.53 -19.53
C ARG A 164 -19.55 -25.98 -19.95
N GLY A 165 -18.73 -26.68 -19.16
CA GLY A 165 -18.34 -28.07 -19.43
C GLY A 165 -17.26 -28.24 -20.49
N SER A 166 -16.70 -27.17 -21.08
CA SER A 166 -15.67 -27.25 -22.13
C SER A 166 -14.23 -27.50 -21.62
N GLY A 167 -14.05 -27.87 -20.35
CA GLY A 167 -12.71 -28.08 -19.79
C GLY A 167 -11.83 -26.82 -19.60
N LYS A 168 -12.41 -25.62 -19.66
CA LYS A 168 -11.64 -24.35 -19.53
C LYS A 168 -10.81 -24.23 -18.24
N THR A 169 -11.30 -24.79 -17.13
CA THR A 169 -10.56 -24.78 -15.87
C THR A 169 -9.30 -25.62 -15.98
N SER A 170 -9.40 -26.81 -16.57
CA SER A 170 -8.26 -27.71 -16.77
C SER A 170 -7.21 -27.10 -17.70
N LEU A 171 -7.62 -26.36 -18.74
CA LEU A 171 -6.69 -25.64 -19.62
C LEU A 171 -5.93 -24.51 -18.92
N CYS A 172 -6.50 -23.88 -17.89
CA CYS A 172 -5.84 -22.80 -17.16
C CYS A 172 -5.02 -23.29 -15.96
N GLU A 173 -5.24 -24.53 -15.52
CA GLU A 173 -4.54 -25.12 -14.37
C GLU A 173 -3.15 -25.65 -14.74
N VAL A 174 -3.02 -26.18 -15.96
CA VAL A 174 -1.78 -26.77 -16.50
C VAL A 174 -0.94 -25.74 -17.23
#